data_AF-A0A849QN76-F1
#
_entry.id   AF-A0A849QN76-F1
#
_cell.length_a   1.000
_cell.length_b   1.000
_cell.length_c   1.000
_cell.angle_alpha   90.00
_cell.angle_beta   90.00
_cell.angle_gamma   90.00
#
_symmetry.space_group_name_H-M   'P 1'
#
loop_
_entity.id
_entity.type
_entity.pdbx_description
1 polymer ?
#
loop_
_entity_poly.entity_id
_entity_poly.type
_entity_poly.pdbx_seq_one_letter_code
_entity_poly.pdbx_strand_id
1 'polypeptide(L)' 'MSQRKFVNRKNELKFLESRYKSKSSEFIVIYGRRRVGKTELMLKFLENKKGMYFLASTEGDRQNIQDFSKIVGRIIDD' A
#
# COMPACT_ATOMS: atom_id res chain seq x y z
N MET A 1 -1.94 -20.90 -11.70
CA MET A 1 -2.81 -19.77 -12.10
C MET A 1 -1.97 -18.82 -12.93
N SER A 2 -2.38 -18.50 -14.16
CA SER A 2 -1.64 -17.58 -15.03
C SER A 2 -1.44 -16.23 -14.33
N GLN A 3 -0.19 -15.87 -14.03
CA GLN A 3 0.16 -14.59 -13.44
C GLN A 3 -0.19 -13.52 -14.48
N ARG A 4 -1.32 -12.84 -14.29
CA ARG A 4 -1.72 -11.75 -15.19
C ARG A 4 -0.64 -10.67 -15.09
N LYS A 5 0.00 -10.39 -16.23
CA LYS A 5 1.04 -9.35 -16.34
C LYS A 5 0.48 -8.01 -15.85
N PHE A 6 1.19 -7.34 -14.95
CA PHE A 6 0.88 -5.96 -14.57
C PHE A 6 1.23 -5.03 -15.75
N VAL A 7 0.24 -4.32 -16.28
CA VAL A 7 0.37 -3.48 -17.48
C VAL A 7 0.06 -2.02 -17.14
N ASN A 8 0.81 -1.11 -17.76
CA ASN A 8 0.69 0.35 -17.59
C ASN A 8 1.09 0.83 -16.18
N ARG A 9 0.63 2.02 -15.76
CA ARG A 9 0.88 2.65 -14.45
C ARG A 9 2.33 3.07 -14.18
N LYS A 10 3.13 3.22 -15.24
CA LYS A 10 4.56 3.59 -15.13
C LYS A 10 4.77 4.93 -14.43
N ASN A 11 3.90 5.91 -14.71
CA ASN A 11 4.02 7.26 -14.14
C ASN A 11 3.64 7.27 -12.66
N GLU A 12 2.55 6.58 -12.30
CA GLU A 12 2.10 6.45 -10.91
C GLU A 12 3.12 5.70 -10.06
N LEU A 13 3.69 4.59 -10.57
CA LEU A 13 4.78 3.88 -9.90
C LEU A 13 6.01 4.79 -9.74
N LYS A 14 6.43 5.48 -10.81
CA LYS A 14 7.58 6.41 -10.74
C LYS A 14 7.38 7.51 -9.70
N PHE A 15 6.15 8.02 -9.58
CA PHE A 15 5.79 8.99 -8.55
C PHE A 15 5.91 8.40 -7.14
N LEU A 16 5.34 7.22 -6.89
CA LEU A 16 5.41 6.56 -5.58
C LEU A 16 6.87 6.22 -5.21
N GLU A 17 7.68 5.76 -6.16
CA GLU A 17 9.10 5.48 -5.97
C GLU A 17 9.91 6.73 -5.61
N SER A 18 9.64 7.86 -6.27
CA SER A 18 10.36 9.10 -5.96
C SER A 18 10.00 9.62 -4.57
N ARG A 19 8.75 9.45 -4.13
CA ARG A 19 8.33 9.80 -2.77
C ARG A 19 8.89 8.83 -1.73
N TYR A 20 8.94 7.54 -2.02
CA TYR A 20 9.54 6.55 -1.11
C TYR A 20 11.04 6.80 -0.86
N LYS A 21 11.77 7.29 -1.85
CA LYS A 21 13.20 7.63 -1.73
C LYS A 21 13.45 9.02 -1.13
N SER A 22 12.39 9.81 -0.95
CA SER A 22 12.46 11.10 -0.26
C SER A 22 12.93 10.90 1.18
N LYS A 23 13.64 11.89 1.72
CA LYS A 23 13.98 11.92 3.16
C LYS A 23 12.87 12.50 4.02
N SER A 24 11.74 12.88 3.41
CA SER A 24 10.59 13.46 4.09
C SER A 24 9.51 12.42 4.35
N SER A 25 8.81 12.55 5.48
CA SER A 25 7.58 11.81 5.72
C SER A 25 6.46 12.37 4.83
N GLU A 26 5.80 11.52 4.07
CA GLU A 26 4.77 11.92 3.11
C GLU A 26 3.46 11.15 3.33
N PHE A 27 2.33 11.86 3.26
CA PHE A 27 0.99 11.26 3.29
C PHE A 27 0.36 11.35 1.89
N ILE A 28 0.17 10.20 1.25
CA ILE A 28 -0.28 10.11 -0.16
C ILE A 28 -1.67 9.50 -0.21
N VAL A 29 -2.61 10.23 -0.82
CA VAL A 29 -3.98 9.75 -1.06
C VAL A 29 -4.11 9.27 -2.51
N ILE A 30 -4.40 7.98 -2.70
CA ILE A 30 -4.68 7.40 -4.03
C ILE A 30 -6.20 7.27 -4.21
N TYR A 31 -6.78 8.08 -5.09
CA TYR A 31 -8.21 8.12 -5.34
C TYR A 31 -8.57 7.73 -6.79
N GLY A 32 -9.85 7.48 -7.04
CA GLY A 32 -10.37 7.13 -8.38
C GLY A 32 -11.55 6.15 -8.32
N ARG A 33 -12.16 5.84 -9.47
CA ARG A 33 -13.35 4.97 -9.57
C ARG A 33 -13.11 3.56 -9.01
N ARG A 34 -14.19 2.86 -8.66
CA ARG A 34 -14.11 1.45 -8.23
C ARG A 34 -13.51 0.59 -9.35
N ARG A 35 -12.65 -0.37 -9.00
CA ARG A 35 -12.00 -1.34 -9.92
C ARG A 35 -11.01 -0.77 -10.96
N VAL A 36 -10.51 0.46 -10.80
CA VAL A 36 -9.45 1.00 -11.70
C VAL A 36 -8.03 0.46 -11.41
N GLY A 37 -7.88 -0.46 -10.45
CA GLY A 37 -6.59 -1.07 -10.11
C GLY A 37 -5.78 -0.32 -9.05
N LYS A 38 -6.41 0.48 -8.17
CA LYS A 38 -5.69 1.19 -7.10
C LYS A 38 -4.99 0.26 -6.11
N THR A 39 -5.71 -0.77 -5.65
CA THR A 39 -5.14 -1.80 -4.75
C THR A 39 -3.97 -2.50 -5.41
N GLU A 40 -4.11 -2.89 -6.66
CA GLU A 40 -3.04 -3.54 -7.43
C GLU A 40 -1.81 -2.63 -7.58
N LEU A 41 -2.01 -1.33 -7.84
CA LEU A 41 -0.92 -0.35 -7.87
C LEU A 41 -0.15 -0.30 -6.53
N MET A 42 -0.85 -0.28 -5.39
CA MET A 42 -0.22 -0.27 -4.07
C MET A 42 0.53 -1.57 -3.79
N LEU A 43 -0.08 -2.72 -4.08
CA LEU A 43 0.57 -4.03 -3.91
C LEU A 43 1.83 -4.14 -4.78
N LYS A 44 1.74 -3.72 -6.05
CA LYS A 44 2.89 -3.69 -6.96
C LYS A 44 3.99 -2.76 -6.47
N PHE A 45 3.63 -1.58 -5.96
CA PHE A 45 4.58 -0.64 -5.37
C PHE A 45 5.26 -1.22 -4.12
N LEU A 46 4.55 -1.96 -3.28
CA LEU A 46 5.11 -2.56 -2.06
C LEU A 46 6.04 -3.76 -2.33
N GLU A 47 6.05 -4.33 -3.55
CA GLU A 47 6.98 -5.39 -3.90
C GLU A 47 8.44 -4.96 -3.63
N ASN A 48 9.17 -5.80 -2.87
CA ASN A 48 10.56 -5.58 -2.47
C ASN A 48 10.82 -4.32 -1.63
N LYS A 49 9.82 -3.86 -0.85
CA LYS A 49 9.98 -2.74 0.10
C LYS A 49 9.59 -3.16 1.51
N LYS A 50 10.23 -2.54 2.52
CA LYS A 50 9.79 -2.65 3.91
C LYS A 50 8.53 -1.81 4.07
N GLY A 51 7.37 -2.44 3.95
CA GLY A 51 6.07 -1.79 4.02
C GLY A 51 4.95 -2.81 4.17
N MET A 52 3.75 -2.32 4.47
CA MET A 52 2.61 -3.17 4.76
C MET A 52 1.36 -2.72 4.02
N TYR A 53 0.51 -3.70 3.74
CA TYR A 53 -0.84 -3.45 3.25
C TYR A 53 -1.83 -3.77 4.38
N PHE A 54 -2.61 -2.75 4.77
CA PHE A 54 -3.66 -2.89 5.76
C PHE A 54 -5.01 -2.57 5.11
N LEU A 55 -5.96 -3.49 5.25
CA LEU A 55 -7.34 -3.30 4.81
C LEU A 55 -8.21 -3.05 6.04
N ALA A 56 -8.64 -1.81 6.22
CA ALA A 56 -9.60 -1.48 7.26
C ALA A 56 -10.93 -2.20 6.99
N SER A 57 -11.43 -2.92 7.99
CA SER A 57 -12.71 -3.62 7.95
C SER A 57 -13.85 -2.71 8.40
N THR A 58 -15.09 -3.14 8.16
CA THR A 58 -16.29 -2.46 8.63
C THR A 58 -16.61 -2.76 10.09
N GLU A 59 -15.75 -3.48 10.82
CA GLU A 59 -15.95 -3.88 12.22
C GLU A 59 -15.75 -2.73 13.21
N GLY A 60 -15.33 -1.55 12.73
CA GLY A 60 -15.23 -0.31 13.49
C GLY A 60 -13.80 0.07 13.86
N ASP A 61 -13.62 1.34 14.21
CA ASP A 61 -12.30 1.96 14.39
C ASP A 61 -11.46 1.28 15.48
N ARG A 62 -12.08 0.88 16.59
CA ARG A 62 -11.38 0.22 17.70
C ARG A 62 -10.72 -1.09 17.26
N GLN A 63 -11.42 -1.91 16.48
CA GLN A 63 -10.89 -3.16 15.97
C GLN A 63 -9.80 -2.91 14.93
N ASN A 64 -10.03 -1.97 14.00
CA ASN A 64 -9.04 -1.57 13.00
C ASN A 64 -7.73 -1.08 13.62
N ILE A 65 -7.79 -0.27 14.68
CA ILE A 65 -6.60 0.21 15.39
C ILE A 65 -5.84 -0.97 16.01
N GLN A 66 -6.53 -1.88 16.69
CA GLN A 66 -5.89 -3.05 17.30
C GLN A 66 -5.19 -3.93 16.27
N ASP A 67 -5.83 -4.18 15.13
CA ASP A 67 -5.27 -5.05 14.10
C ASP A 67 -4.13 -4.36 13.34
N PHE A 68 -4.24 -3.06 13.09
CA PHE A 68 -3.14 -2.25 12.59
C PHE A 68 -1.92 -2.32 13.51
N SER A 69 -2.09 -2.09 14.82
CA SER A 69 -0.99 -2.16 15.80
C SER A 69 -0.29 -3.53 15.80
N LYS A 70 -1.05 -4.63 15.72
CA LYS A 70 -0.48 -5.99 15.65
C LYS A 70 0.37 -6.18 14.38
N ILE A 71 -0.09 -5.67 13.24
CA ILE A 71 0.63 -5.80 11.96
C ILE A 71 1.92 -4.96 11.98
N VAL A 72 1.83 -3.73 12.48
CA VAL A 72 2.98 -2.82 12.60
C VAL A 72 4.07 -3.42 13.50
N GLY A 73 3.70 -3.93 14.68
CA GLY A 73 4.65 -4.51 15.62
C GLY A 73 5.53 -5.60 14.96
N ARG A 74 4.91 -6.51 14.20
CA ARG A 74 5.63 -7.57 13.48
C ARG A 74 6.64 -7.08 12.45
N ILE A 75 6.49 -5.86 11.93
CA ILE A 75 7.37 -5.32 10.86
C ILE A 75 8.47 -4.44 11.43
N ILE A 76 8.25 -3.85 12.60
CA ILE A 76 9.22 -2.99 13.28
C ILE A 76 10.17 -3.82 14.15
N ASP A 77 9.70 -4.92 14.74
CA ASP A 77 10.52 -5.81 15.58
C ASP A 77 11.44 -6.75 14.78
N ASP A 78 11.48 -6.62 13.44
CA ASP A 78 12.50 -7.14 12.50
C ASP A 78 13.44 -6.01 12.03
#